data_AF-A0A3R9TKQ7-F1
#
_entry.id   AF-A0A3R9TKQ7-F1
#
_cell.length_a   1.000
_cell.length_b   1.000
_cell.length_c   1.000
_cell.angle_alpha   90.00
_cell.angle_beta   90.00
_cell.angle_gamma   90.00
#
_symmetry.space_group_name_H-M   'P 1'
#
loop_
_entity.id
_entity.type
_entity.pdbx_description
1 polymer ?
#
loop_
_entity_poly.entity_id
_entity_poly.type
_entity_poly.pdbx_seq_one_letter_code
_entity_poly.pdbx_strand_id
1 'polypeptide(L)'
;MNFIKKWSVGLLSMLPALAMAHPGHDHVHSGFMAGFIHPFTGLDHLIMALGFGVLLWSAAKQWKIAGVITLSITLVIGFLVGAQGLVPANVAEYGIVASLIITAIALWTKSNRILPIAAALLASFHGMAHGVEL
;
A
#
# COMPACT_ATOMS: atom_id res chain seq x y z
N MET A 1 2.85 -24.83 -30.51
CA MET A 1 2.51 -23.64 -29.68
C MET A 1 1.85 -23.95 -28.32
N ASN A 2 1.65 -25.24 -27.95
CA ASN A 2 0.97 -25.61 -26.69
C ASN A 2 1.91 -26.03 -25.55
N PHE A 3 3.18 -26.31 -25.84
CA PHE A 3 4.14 -26.75 -24.82
C PHE A 3 4.58 -25.56 -23.95
N ILE A 4 5.00 -24.47 -24.57
CA ILE A 4 5.43 -23.23 -23.88
C ILE A 4 4.31 -22.69 -22.97
N LYS A 5 3.07 -22.60 -23.45
CA LYS A 5 1.92 -22.15 -22.61
C LYS A 5 1.68 -23.03 -21.38
N LYS A 6 1.86 -24.35 -21.47
CA LYS A 6 1.66 -25.26 -20.33
C LYS A 6 2.72 -25.07 -19.25
N TRP A 7 3.98 -24.88 -19.65
CA TRP A 7 5.06 -24.55 -18.73
C TRP A 7 4.93 -23.15 -18.14
N SER A 8 4.44 -22.17 -18.91
CA SER A 8 4.15 -20.82 -18.40
C SER A 8 3.09 -20.83 -17.30
N VAL A 9 2.01 -21.59 -17.46
CA VAL A 9 0.96 -21.73 -16.43
C VAL A 9 1.50 -22.46 -15.19
N GLY A 10 2.31 -23.51 -15.39
CA GLY A 10 2.97 -24.21 -14.29
C GLY A 10 3.92 -23.30 -13.50
N LEU A 11 4.76 -22.50 -14.18
CA LEU A 11 5.62 -21.51 -13.53
C LEU A 11 4.80 -20.45 -12.79
N LEU A 12 3.73 -19.95 -13.40
CA LEU A 12 2.86 -18.94 -12.77
C LEU A 12 2.18 -19.49 -11.50
N SER A 13 1.82 -20.78 -11.51
CA SER A 13 1.22 -21.44 -10.34
C SER A 13 2.18 -21.65 -9.17
N MET A 14 3.49 -21.53 -9.41
CA MET A 14 4.52 -21.64 -8.36
C MET A 14 4.89 -20.28 -7.75
N LEU A 15 4.40 -19.16 -8.32
CA LEU A 15 4.60 -17.82 -7.77
C LEU A 15 4.14 -17.67 -6.31
N PRO A 16 2.99 -18.23 -5.87
CA PRO A 16 2.56 -18.12 -4.47
C PRO A 16 3.54 -18.77 -3.49
N ALA A 17 4.19 -19.88 -3.88
CA ALA A 17 5.18 -20.55 -3.06
C ALA A 17 6.50 -19.75 -2.97
N LEU A 18 6.90 -19.12 -4.07
CA LEU A 18 8.05 -18.20 -4.10
C LEU A 18 7.79 -16.90 -3.33
N ALA A 19 6.54 -16.45 -3.30
CA ALA A 19 6.10 -15.26 -2.60
C ALA A 19 5.81 -15.49 -1.10
N MET A 20 6.00 -16.72 -0.59
CA MET A 20 5.65 -17.09 0.79
C MET A 20 4.20 -16.70 1.15
N ALA A 21 3.26 -16.86 0.21
CA ALA A 21 1.87 -16.41 0.38
C ALA A 21 1.09 -17.12 1.51
N HIS A 22 1.64 -18.22 2.04
CA HIS A 22 1.24 -18.78 3.33
C HIS A 22 2.44 -18.71 4.28
N PRO A 23 2.71 -17.57 4.94
CA PRO A 23 3.55 -17.61 6.12
C PRO A 23 2.80 -18.50 7.11
N GLY A 24 3.46 -19.49 7.69
CA GLY A 24 2.83 -20.33 8.71
C GLY A 24 2.13 -19.45 9.75
N HIS A 25 1.03 -19.95 10.33
CA HIS A 25 0.27 -19.29 11.40
C HIS A 25 1.08 -19.19 12.71
N ASP A 26 2.30 -18.67 12.65
CA ASP A 26 3.15 -18.42 13.79
C ASP A 26 2.68 -17.12 14.44
N HIS A 27 1.77 -17.25 15.41
CA HIS A 27 1.32 -16.19 16.30
C HIS A 27 2.46 -15.45 17.04
N VAL A 28 3.71 -15.93 16.91
CA VAL A 28 4.93 -15.28 17.42
C VAL A 28 5.30 -14.04 16.61
N HIS A 29 4.87 -13.96 15.35
CA HIS A 29 5.12 -12.82 14.45
C HIS A 29 3.96 -11.83 14.37
N SER A 30 2.85 -12.02 15.10
CA SER A 30 1.76 -11.04 15.17
C SER A 30 1.92 -10.17 16.41
N GLY A 31 2.43 -8.94 16.24
CA GLY A 31 2.62 -7.99 17.34
C GLY A 31 3.26 -6.67 16.88
N PHE A 32 3.42 -5.72 17.81
CA PHE A 32 3.95 -4.37 17.50
C PHE A 32 5.25 -4.41 16.69
N MET A 33 6.15 -5.34 17.00
CA MET A 33 7.44 -5.41 16.30
C MET A 33 7.30 -5.81 14.83
N ALA A 34 6.42 -6.75 14.52
CA ALA A 34 6.14 -7.12 13.14
C ALA A 34 5.43 -5.99 12.40
N GLY A 35 4.46 -5.32 13.04
CA GLY A 35 3.82 -4.14 12.47
C GLY A 35 4.80 -2.97 12.23
N PHE A 36 5.79 -2.81 13.10
CA PHE A 36 6.84 -1.79 12.95
C PHE A 36 7.84 -2.13 11.82
N ILE A 37 8.18 -3.41 11.65
CA ILE A 37 9.11 -3.87 10.60
C ILE A 37 8.41 -3.93 9.23
N HIS A 38 7.12 -4.23 9.19
CA HIS A 38 6.37 -4.48 7.95
C HIS A 38 6.56 -3.39 6.88
N PRO A 39 6.48 -2.07 7.17
CA PRO A 39 6.67 -1.03 6.16
C PRO A 39 8.06 -1.01 5.50
N PHE A 40 9.07 -1.60 6.16
CA PHE A 40 10.43 -1.69 5.63
C PHE A 40 10.66 -2.92 4.77
N THR A 41 9.78 -3.92 4.88
CA THR A 41 9.85 -5.18 4.11
C THR A 41 8.83 -5.24 2.98
N GLY A 42 7.73 -4.47 3.07
CA GLY A 42 6.70 -4.36 2.04
C GLY A 42 7.11 -3.45 0.88
N LEU A 43 7.07 -3.96 -0.35
CA LEU A 43 7.42 -3.18 -1.54
C LEU A 43 6.42 -2.05 -1.80
N ASP A 44 5.14 -2.29 -1.55
CA ASP A 44 4.07 -1.30 -1.63
C ASP A 44 4.31 -0.10 -0.70
N HIS A 45 4.70 -0.36 0.55
CA HIS A 45 5.04 0.65 1.55
C HIS A 45 6.29 1.42 1.17
N LEU A 46 7.34 0.74 0.71
CA LEU A 46 8.55 1.41 0.26
C LEU A 46 8.28 2.33 -0.93
N ILE A 47 7.53 1.87 -1.94
CA ILE A 47 7.17 2.68 -3.10
C ILE A 47 6.27 3.86 -2.68
N MET A 48 5.29 3.60 -1.81
CA MET A 48 4.42 4.64 -1.24
C MET A 48 5.23 5.70 -0.49
N ALA A 49 6.10 5.29 0.44
CA ALA A 49 6.89 6.17 1.28
C ALA A 49 7.89 7.00 0.45
N LEU A 50 8.57 6.38 -0.52
CA LEU A 50 9.47 7.09 -1.42
C LEU A 50 8.71 8.07 -2.33
N GLY A 51 7.64 7.62 -2.97
CA GLY A 51 6.86 8.45 -3.88
C GLY A 51 6.21 9.63 -3.18
N PHE A 52 5.55 9.38 -2.04
CA PHE A 52 4.97 10.41 -1.21
C PHE A 52 6.04 11.34 -0.62
N GLY A 53 7.18 10.80 -0.16
CA GLY A 53 8.29 11.57 0.38
C GLY A 53 8.88 12.55 -0.64
N VAL A 54 9.06 12.13 -1.89
CA VAL A 54 9.53 13.00 -2.97
C VAL A 54 8.51 14.11 -3.28
N LEU A 55 7.21 13.79 -3.34
CA LEU A 55 6.15 14.81 -3.48
C LEU A 55 6.18 15.81 -2.33
N LEU A 56 6.34 15.32 -1.10
CA LEU A 56 6.44 16.15 0.10
C LEU A 56 7.68 17.04 0.07
N TRP A 57 8.80 16.55 -0.46
CA TRP A 57 10.02 17.33 -0.60
C TRP A 57 9.81 18.56 -1.48
N SER A 58 9.19 18.39 -2.65
CA SER A 58 8.96 19.47 -3.63
C SER A 58 7.79 20.40 -3.32
N ALA A 59 6.89 20.03 -2.42
CA ALA A 59 5.68 20.79 -2.13
C ALA A 59 5.93 22.09 -1.32
N ALA A 60 5.03 23.08 -1.44
CA ALA A 60 5.05 24.25 -0.56
C ALA A 60 4.62 23.88 0.88
N LYS A 61 5.07 24.65 1.88
CA LYS A 61 4.86 24.35 3.32
C LYS A 61 3.40 24.00 3.67
N GLN A 62 2.44 24.76 3.17
CA GLN A 62 1.01 24.51 3.41
C GLN A 62 0.55 23.12 2.91
N TRP A 63 1.03 22.70 1.74
CA TRP A 63 0.68 21.41 1.14
C TRP A 63 1.40 20.25 1.85
N LYS A 64 2.62 20.47 2.37
CA LYS A 64 3.30 19.48 3.21
C LYS A 64 2.51 19.18 4.48
N ILE A 65 2.10 20.23 5.20
CA ILE A 65 1.34 20.11 6.45
C ILE A 65 -0.01 19.42 6.17
N ALA A 66 -0.75 19.90 5.17
CA ALA A 66 -2.01 19.27 4.77
C ALA A 66 -1.81 17.79 4.40
N GLY A 67 -0.77 17.48 3.62
CA GLY A 67 -0.41 16.12 3.24
C GLY A 67 -0.19 15.18 4.42
N VAL A 68 0.66 15.58 5.37
CA VAL A 68 0.97 14.76 6.56
C VAL A 68 -0.28 14.55 7.42
N ILE A 69 -1.05 15.62 7.67
CA ILE A 69 -2.29 15.52 8.45
C ILE A 69 -3.28 14.58 7.76
N THR A 70 -3.50 14.76 6.47
CA THR A 70 -4.41 13.92 5.69
C THR A 70 -3.95 12.47 5.69
N LEU A 71 -2.66 12.19 5.48
CA LEU A 71 -2.10 10.85 5.53
C LEU A 71 -2.38 10.19 6.89
N SER A 72 -2.06 10.85 8.00
CA SER A 72 -2.26 10.29 9.34
C SER A 72 -3.72 9.99 9.65
N ILE A 73 -4.63 10.92 9.35
CA ILE A 73 -6.07 10.76 9.63
C ILE A 73 -6.64 9.62 8.78
N THR A 74 -6.34 9.61 7.48
CA THR A 74 -6.91 8.63 6.55
C THR A 74 -6.33 7.23 6.76
N LEU A 75 -5.09 7.10 7.22
CA LEU A 75 -4.51 5.82 7.63
C LEU A 75 -5.30 5.18 8.77
N VAL A 76 -5.59 5.96 9.82
CA VAL A 76 -6.35 5.50 10.99
C VAL A 76 -7.79 5.14 10.60
N ILE A 77 -8.45 6.00 9.82
CA ILE A 77 -9.81 5.72 9.34
C ILE A 77 -9.83 4.46 8.48
N GLY A 78 -8.90 4.34 7.53
CA GLY A 78 -8.76 3.15 6.69
C GLY A 78 -8.58 1.89 7.51
N PHE A 79 -7.68 1.91 8.49
CA PHE A 79 -7.46 0.81 9.42
C PHE A 79 -8.74 0.38 10.15
N LEU A 80 -9.49 1.33 10.71
CA LEU A 80 -10.73 1.02 11.40
C LEU A 80 -11.79 0.41 10.46
N VAL A 81 -11.86 0.88 9.22
CA VAL A 81 -12.76 0.32 8.19
C VAL A 81 -12.38 -1.11 7.84
N GLY A 82 -11.08 -1.39 7.66
CA GLY A 82 -10.55 -2.73 7.39
C GLY A 82 -10.79 -3.70 8.55
N ALA A 83 -10.47 -3.27 9.78
CA ALA A 83 -10.60 -4.06 11.00
C ALA A 83 -12.06 -4.44 11.34
N GLN A 84 -13.01 -3.62 10.92
CA GLN A 84 -14.44 -3.93 11.06
C GLN A 84 -14.98 -4.84 9.95
N GLY A 85 -14.16 -5.18 8.95
CA GLY A 85 -14.58 -6.00 7.80
C GLY A 85 -15.64 -5.33 6.94
N LEU A 86 -15.72 -4.00 6.95
CA LEU A 86 -16.76 -3.26 6.23
C LEU A 86 -16.58 -3.28 4.70
N VAL A 87 -15.37 -3.61 4.24
CA VAL A 87 -14.98 -3.60 2.84
C VAL A 87 -14.23 -4.91 2.52
N PRO A 88 -14.48 -5.53 1.36
CA PRO A 88 -13.73 -6.71 0.92
C PRO A 88 -12.23 -6.43 0.78
N ALA A 89 -11.39 -7.39 1.18
CA ALA A 89 -9.92 -7.28 1.16
C ALA A 89 -9.35 -6.84 -0.21
N ASN A 90 -9.90 -7.38 -1.29
CA ASN A 90 -9.47 -7.07 -2.65
C ASN A 90 -9.66 -5.58 -3.03
N VAL A 91 -10.62 -4.87 -2.42
CA VAL A 91 -10.82 -3.44 -2.66
C VAL A 91 -9.64 -2.64 -2.10
N ALA A 92 -9.08 -3.04 -0.96
CA ALA A 92 -7.89 -2.42 -0.40
C ALA A 92 -6.69 -2.60 -1.35
N GLU A 93 -6.46 -3.83 -1.83
CA GLU A 93 -5.38 -4.13 -2.78
C GLU A 93 -5.48 -3.31 -4.07
N TYR A 94 -6.67 -3.30 -4.71
CA TYR A 94 -6.87 -2.50 -5.93
C TYR A 94 -6.74 -1.00 -5.67
N GLY A 95 -7.17 -0.53 -4.49
CA GLY A 95 -7.01 0.86 -4.07
C GLY A 95 -5.55 1.25 -3.85
N ILE A 96 -4.72 0.37 -3.30
CA ILE A 96 -3.27 0.56 -3.18
C ILE A 96 -2.66 0.76 -4.57
N VAL A 97 -2.95 -0.14 -5.52
CA VAL A 97 -2.43 -0.03 -6.89
C VAL A 97 -2.87 1.28 -7.55
N ALA A 98 -4.15 1.63 -7.46
CA ALA A 98 -4.69 2.85 -8.06
C ALA A 98 -4.06 4.12 -7.45
N SER A 99 -3.90 4.16 -6.13
CA SER A 99 -3.31 5.30 -5.43
C SER A 99 -1.80 5.48 -5.73
N LEU A 100 -1.07 4.38 -5.92
CA LEU A 100 0.32 4.41 -6.40
C LEU A 100 0.42 4.97 -7.81
N ILE A 101 -0.49 4.60 -8.72
CA ILE A 101 -0.55 5.16 -10.09
C ILE A 101 -0.79 6.67 -10.04
N ILE A 102 -1.75 7.13 -9.22
CA ILE A 102 -2.02 8.57 -9.05
C ILE A 102 -0.79 9.31 -8.54
N THR A 103 -0.08 8.71 -7.57
CA THR A 103 1.17 9.26 -7.02
C THR A 103 2.28 9.32 -8.07
N ALA A 104 2.42 8.29 -8.90
CA ALA A 104 3.37 8.28 -10.01
C ALA A 104 3.06 9.37 -11.04
N ILE A 105 1.78 9.56 -11.39
CA ILE A 105 1.34 10.64 -12.28
C ILE A 105 1.63 12.01 -11.66
N ALA A 106 1.41 12.18 -10.36
CA ALA A 106 1.70 13.40 -9.62
C ALA A 106 3.19 13.78 -9.72
N LEU A 107 4.07 12.79 -9.52
CA LEU A 107 5.51 12.94 -9.64
C LEU A 107 5.91 13.28 -11.08
N TRP A 108 5.39 12.54 -12.06
CA TRP A 108 5.66 12.74 -13.48
C TRP A 108 5.29 14.17 -13.94
N THR A 109 4.13 14.64 -13.52
CA THR A 109 3.60 15.97 -13.87
C THR A 109 4.12 17.09 -12.96
N LYS A 110 4.90 16.76 -11.93
CA LYS A 110 5.40 17.69 -10.89
C LYS A 110 4.27 18.47 -10.19
N SER A 111 3.09 17.84 -10.05
CA SER A 111 1.91 18.47 -9.48
C SER A 111 1.86 18.28 -7.96
N ASN A 112 2.31 19.29 -7.22
CA ASN A 112 2.29 19.25 -5.75
C ASN A 112 0.91 19.58 -5.15
N ARG A 113 -0.05 20.08 -5.94
CA ARG A 113 -1.38 20.46 -5.44
C ARG A 113 -2.24 19.24 -5.10
N ILE A 114 -1.98 18.11 -5.74
CA ILE A 114 -2.70 16.86 -5.50
C ILE A 114 -2.10 16.05 -4.35
N LEU A 115 -1.08 16.58 -3.66
CA LEU A 115 -0.41 15.88 -2.57
C LEU A 115 -1.38 15.43 -1.47
N PRO A 116 -2.30 16.27 -0.94
CA PRO A 116 -3.25 15.80 0.08
C PRO A 116 -4.17 14.69 -0.43
N ILE A 117 -4.54 14.74 -1.71
CA ILE A 117 -5.40 13.71 -2.35
C ILE A 117 -4.62 12.40 -2.47
N ALA A 118 -3.38 12.46 -2.97
CA ALA A 118 -2.50 11.30 -3.04
C ALA A 118 -2.27 10.70 -1.63
N ALA A 119 -2.04 11.54 -0.62
CA ALA A 119 -1.92 11.12 0.77
C ALA A 119 -3.18 10.41 1.26
N ALA A 120 -4.36 10.99 1.01
CA ALA A 120 -5.63 10.42 1.44
C ALA A 120 -5.85 9.03 0.85
N LEU A 121 -5.63 8.89 -0.46
CA LEU A 121 -5.85 7.62 -1.16
C LEU A 121 -4.84 6.57 -0.71
N LEU A 122 -3.54 6.90 -0.71
CA LEU A 122 -2.49 5.97 -0.28
C LEU A 122 -2.77 5.46 1.13
N ALA A 123 -2.97 6.37 2.09
CA ALA A 123 -3.09 5.98 3.49
C ALA A 123 -4.42 5.29 3.78
N SER A 124 -5.53 5.68 3.16
CA SER A 124 -6.81 4.99 3.35
C SER A 124 -6.74 3.53 2.95
N PHE A 125 -6.19 3.23 1.76
CA PHE A 125 -6.16 1.86 1.26
C PHE A 125 -5.09 0.99 1.94
N HIS A 126 -3.92 1.53 2.26
CA HIS A 126 -2.95 0.79 3.08
C HIS A 126 -3.48 0.57 4.50
N GLY A 127 -4.12 1.58 5.10
CA GLY A 127 -4.79 1.43 6.39
C GLY A 127 -5.82 0.31 6.35
N MET A 128 -6.70 0.30 5.34
CA MET A 128 -7.68 -0.77 5.16
C MET A 128 -7.04 -2.16 5.03
N ALA A 129 -5.98 -2.30 4.24
CA ALA A 129 -5.26 -3.58 4.10
C ALA A 129 -4.71 -4.06 5.46
N HIS A 130 -4.06 -3.16 6.21
CA HIS A 130 -3.57 -3.46 7.56
C HIS A 130 -4.69 -3.86 8.52
N GLY A 131 -5.84 -3.19 8.46
CA GLY A 131 -6.98 -3.54 9.30
C GLY A 131 -7.56 -4.91 8.98
N VAL A 132 -7.47 -5.36 7.72
CA VAL A 132 -7.92 -6.71 7.33
C VAL A 132 -6.93 -7.79 7.78
N GLU A 133 -5.63 -7.49 7.79
CA GLU A 133 -4.55 -8.44 8.09
C GLU A 133 -4.21 -8.59 9.58
N LEU A 134 -4.46 -7.56 10.39
CA LEU A 134 -4.12 -7.49 11.83
C LEU A 134 -5.35 -7.63 12.73
#